data_AF-A0A9D9VMR8-F1
#
_entry.id   AF-A0A9D9VMR8-F1
#
_cell.length_a   1.000
_cell.length_b   1.000
_cell.length_c   1.000
_cell.angle_alpha   90.00
_cell.angle_beta   90.00
_cell.angle_gamma   90.00
#
_symmetry.space_group_name_H-M   'P 1'
#
loop_
_entity.id
_entity.type
_entity.pdbx_description
1 polymer ?
#
loop_
_entity_poly.entity_id
_entity_poly.type
_entity_poly.pdbx_seq_one_letter_code
_entity_poly.pdbx_strand_id
1 'polypeptide(L)'
;MNPDSFVSPELIELFNNAAELSRNAKYTEAVEAFDAILKTQQPDGKPYIISGRFAGIVNLRKSWALMDLEKYTEAKEVLEDERMDAFLSQFEPKDLYDYYFSYANILGSLKEIETMEKAFAKAMGFADELGDDQLKLQITKSLEYYKEK
;
A
#
# COMPACT_ATOMS: atom_id res chain seq x y z
N MET A 1 20.62 -1.86 9.01
CA MET A 1 19.75 -1.54 10.17
C MET A 1 18.33 -1.68 9.66
N ASN A 2 17.46 -2.49 10.28
CA ASN A 2 16.08 -2.61 9.81
C ASN A 2 15.38 -1.25 10.08
N PRO A 3 14.87 -0.54 9.05
CA PRO A 3 14.25 0.77 9.21
C PRO A 3 13.03 0.77 10.14
N ASP A 4 12.52 -0.41 10.52
CA ASP A 4 11.39 -0.55 11.44
C ASP A 4 11.80 -1.08 12.82
N SER A 5 13.10 -1.22 13.13
CA SER A 5 13.57 -1.71 14.44
C SER A 5 13.23 -0.81 15.63
N PHE A 6 12.65 0.35 15.37
CA PHE A 6 12.22 1.33 16.38
C PHE A 6 10.70 1.58 16.40
N VAL A 7 9.92 0.87 15.58
CA VAL A 7 8.46 0.93 15.62
C VAL A 7 7.98 0.22 16.89
N SER A 8 7.03 0.84 17.60
CA SER A 8 6.51 0.28 18.85
C SER A 8 5.83 -1.09 18.62
N PRO A 9 6.14 -2.14 19.43
CA PRO A 9 5.56 -3.48 19.27
C PRO A 9 4.03 -3.50 19.28
N GLU A 10 3.41 -2.61 20.05
CA GLU A 10 1.95 -2.46 20.12
C GLU A 10 1.35 -2.05 18.76
N LEU A 11 2.02 -1.18 18.02
CA LEU A 11 1.58 -0.82 16.67
C LEU A 11 1.76 -1.96 15.68
N ILE A 12 2.82 -2.77 15.84
CA ILE A 12 3.03 -3.97 15.03
C ILE A 12 1.91 -4.98 15.28
N GLU A 13 1.49 -5.16 16.53
CA GLU A 13 0.36 -6.04 16.88
C GLU A 13 -0.95 -5.53 16.26
N LEU A 14 -1.25 -4.23 16.37
CA LEU A 14 -2.43 -3.63 15.74
C LEU A 14 -2.41 -3.80 14.21
N PHE A 15 -1.25 -3.60 13.57
CA PHE A 15 -1.08 -3.82 12.14
C PHE A 15 -1.34 -5.27 11.73
N ASN A 16 -0.79 -6.23 12.50
CA ASN A 16 -0.99 -7.65 12.23
C ASN A 16 -2.47 -8.04 12.38
N ASN A 17 -3.16 -7.49 13.38
CA ASN A 17 -4.60 -7.71 13.58
C ASN A 17 -5.42 -7.12 12.42
N ALA A 18 -5.10 -5.91 11.96
CA ALA A 18 -5.75 -5.30 10.79
C ALA A 18 -5.52 -6.13 9.51
N ALA A 19 -4.29 -6.62 9.31
CA ALA A 19 -3.98 -7.50 8.19
C ALA A 19 -4.72 -8.84 8.26
N GLU A 20 -4.93 -9.38 9.46
CA GLU A 20 -5.73 -10.60 9.67
C GLU A 20 -7.22 -10.37 9.33
N LEU A 21 -7.76 -9.19 9.61
CA LEU A 21 -9.12 -8.83 9.18
C LEU A 21 -9.23 -8.85 7.64
N SER A 22 -8.27 -8.25 6.93
CA SER A 22 -8.21 -8.33 5.45
C SER A 22 -8.12 -9.77 4.95
N ARG A 23 -7.28 -10.62 5.57
CA ARG A 23 -7.16 -12.05 5.19
C ARG A 23 -8.46 -12.83 5.35
N ASN A 24 -9.29 -12.43 6.31
CA ASN A 24 -10.60 -13.03 6.56
C ASN A 24 -11.75 -12.35 5.80
N ALA A 25 -11.42 -11.55 4.76
CA ALA A 25 -12.38 -10.80 3.94
C ALA A 25 -13.26 -9.80 4.72
N LYS A 26 -12.83 -9.39 5.93
CA LYS A 26 -13.47 -8.36 6.74
C LYS A 26 -12.91 -7.00 6.41
N TYR A 27 -13.08 -6.60 5.15
CA TYR A 27 -12.36 -5.45 4.59
C TYR A 27 -12.79 -4.12 5.21
N THR A 28 -14.07 -3.94 5.54
CA THR A 28 -14.55 -2.72 6.20
C THR A 28 -13.88 -2.54 7.56
N GLU A 29 -13.88 -3.59 8.38
CA GLU A 29 -13.21 -3.57 9.69
C GLU A 29 -11.69 -3.41 9.55
N ALA A 30 -11.09 -4.00 8.50
CA ALA A 30 -9.66 -3.82 8.23
C ALA A 30 -9.31 -2.36 7.90
N VAL A 31 -10.12 -1.67 7.08
CA VAL A 31 -9.92 -0.25 6.76
C VAL A 31 -10.00 0.60 8.03
N GLU A 32 -11.02 0.37 8.87
CA GLU A 32 -11.15 1.07 10.17
C GLU A 32 -9.95 0.80 11.08
N ALA A 33 -9.48 -0.45 11.14
CA ALA A 33 -8.33 -0.82 11.94
C ALA A 33 -7.03 -0.16 11.45
N PHE A 34 -6.78 -0.12 10.13
CA PHE A 34 -5.61 0.57 9.59
C PHE A 34 -5.67 2.09 9.87
N ASP A 35 -6.84 2.71 9.77
CA ASP A 35 -7.03 4.13 10.09
C ASP A 35 -6.76 4.46 11.57
N ALA A 36 -7.03 3.50 12.47
CA ALA A 36 -6.80 3.67 13.90
C ALA A 36 -5.31 3.63 14.26
N ILE A 37 -4.48 2.85 13.56
CA ILE A 37 -3.05 2.67 13.88
C ILE A 37 -2.32 4.01 13.94
N LEU A 38 -2.48 4.86 12.93
CA LEU A 38 -1.76 6.14 12.85
C LEU A 38 -2.30 7.21 13.82
N LYS A 39 -3.46 6.96 14.45
CA LYS A 39 -4.11 7.84 15.44
C LYS A 39 -3.92 7.35 16.87
N THR A 40 -3.40 6.12 17.04
CA THR A 40 -3.28 5.47 18.34
C THR A 40 -2.18 6.14 19.18
N GLN A 41 -2.47 6.32 20.46
CA GLN A 41 -1.59 6.93 21.44
C GLN A 41 -1.28 5.94 22.57
N GLN A 42 -0.14 6.14 23.22
CA GLN A 42 0.26 5.43 24.43
C GLN A 42 -0.74 5.73 25.58
N PRO A 43 -0.78 4.90 26.63
CA PRO A 43 -1.67 5.12 27.78
C PRO A 43 -1.47 6.47 28.48
N ASP A 44 -0.28 7.06 28.38
CA ASP A 44 0.04 8.38 28.93
C ASP A 44 -0.32 9.55 27.98
N GLY A 45 -1.00 9.25 26.86
CA GLY A 45 -1.45 10.21 25.86
C GLY A 45 -0.38 10.62 24.83
N LYS A 46 0.84 10.08 24.91
CA LYS A 46 1.89 10.40 23.92
C LYS A 46 1.69 9.60 22.63
N PRO A 47 2.10 10.14 21.46
CA PRO A 47 2.12 9.35 20.23
C PRO A 47 3.11 8.19 20.37
N TYR A 48 2.80 7.06 19.73
CA TYR A 48 3.76 5.99 19.53
C TYR A 48 4.86 6.41 18.55
N ILE A 49 6.01 5.73 18.61
CA ILE A 49 7.10 5.95 17.65
C ILE A 49 6.78 5.17 16.37
N ILE A 50 6.71 5.88 15.24
CA ILE A 50 6.48 5.32 13.90
C ILE A 50 7.61 5.70 12.95
N SER A 51 8.04 4.77 12.10
CA SER A 51 8.87 5.08 10.94
C SER A 51 7.98 5.59 9.79
N GLY A 52 8.54 6.39 8.88
CA GLY A 52 7.79 6.80 7.68
C GLY A 52 7.51 5.62 6.77
N ARG A 53 8.42 4.66 6.69
CA ARG A 53 8.20 3.38 5.98
C ARG A 53 6.98 2.64 6.55
N PHE A 54 6.89 2.46 7.86
CA PHE A 54 5.76 1.80 8.50
C PHE A 54 4.43 2.53 8.23
N ALA A 55 4.42 3.86 8.35
CA ALA A 55 3.24 4.66 8.04
C ALA A 55 2.79 4.50 6.57
N GLY A 56 3.74 4.48 5.63
CA GLY A 56 3.44 4.20 4.23
C GLY A 56 2.91 2.79 4.00
N ILE A 57 3.47 1.77 4.68
CA ILE A 57 2.98 0.39 4.60
C ILE A 57 1.55 0.27 5.14
N VAL A 58 1.22 0.95 6.23
CA VAL A 58 -0.16 1.02 6.77
C VAL A 58 -1.11 1.58 5.72
N ASN A 59 -0.76 2.70 5.07
CA ASN A 59 -1.58 3.30 4.01
C ASN A 59 -1.71 2.37 2.79
N LEU A 60 -0.64 1.69 2.39
CA LEU A 60 -0.68 0.73 1.29
C LEU A 60 -1.60 -0.46 1.61
N ARG A 61 -1.58 -1.00 2.83
CA ARG A 61 -2.48 -2.09 3.22
C ARG A 61 -3.93 -1.62 3.33
N LYS A 62 -4.16 -0.39 3.81
CA LYS A 62 -5.47 0.23 3.79
C LYS A 62 -6.02 0.34 2.37
N SER A 63 -5.20 0.79 1.41
CA SER A 63 -5.64 0.93 0.02
C SER A 63 -6.00 -0.41 -0.61
N TRP A 64 -5.30 -1.51 -0.26
CA TRP A 64 -5.68 -2.86 -0.71
C TRP A 64 -7.05 -3.29 -0.20
N ALA A 65 -7.33 -3.07 1.10
CA ALA A 65 -8.64 -3.37 1.65
C ALA A 65 -9.75 -2.52 0.99
N LEU A 66 -9.46 -1.28 0.62
CA LEU A 66 -10.38 -0.44 -0.16
C LEU A 66 -10.57 -0.94 -1.60
N MET A 67 -9.53 -1.45 -2.25
CA MET A 67 -9.62 -2.09 -3.57
C MET A 67 -10.49 -3.35 -3.53
N ASP A 68 -10.36 -4.17 -2.49
CA ASP A 68 -11.20 -5.36 -2.28
C ASP A 68 -12.68 -5.00 -2.05
N LEU A 69 -12.95 -3.79 -1.56
CA LEU A 69 -14.30 -3.21 -1.46
C LEU A 69 -14.75 -2.48 -2.75
N GLU A 70 -13.96 -2.53 -3.83
CA GLU A 70 -14.17 -1.79 -5.08
C GLU A 70 -14.22 -0.26 -4.90
N LYS A 71 -13.68 0.27 -3.80
CA LYS A 71 -13.67 1.71 -3.47
C LYS A 71 -12.42 2.40 -4.02
N TYR A 72 -12.26 2.37 -5.34
CA TYR A 72 -11.03 2.80 -6.01
C TYR A 72 -10.71 4.30 -5.84
N THR A 73 -11.71 5.17 -5.80
CA THR A 73 -11.49 6.61 -5.55
C THR A 73 -10.87 6.85 -4.18
N GLU A 74 -11.39 6.20 -3.15
CA GLU A 74 -10.88 6.33 -1.77
C GLU A 74 -9.50 5.69 -1.64
N ALA A 75 -9.27 4.56 -2.32
CA ALA A 75 -7.95 3.93 -2.38
C ALA A 75 -6.91 4.85 -3.04
N LYS A 76 -7.30 5.58 -4.09
CA LYS A 76 -6.46 6.59 -4.76
C LYS A 76 -6.11 7.72 -3.81
N GLU A 77 -7.10 8.29 -3.12
CA GLU A 77 -6.89 9.37 -2.15
C GLU A 77 -5.90 8.99 -1.04
N VAL A 78 -5.94 7.74 -0.55
CA VAL A 78 -4.97 7.26 0.45
C VAL A 78 -3.53 7.23 -0.10
N LEU A 79 -3.35 6.83 -1.37
CA LEU A 79 -2.02 6.71 -1.99
C LEU A 79 -1.49 8.04 -2.56
N GLU A 80 -2.34 9.05 -2.69
CA GLU A 80 -2.01 10.41 -3.10
C GLU A 80 -1.95 11.40 -1.92
N ASP A 81 -2.08 10.93 -0.67
CA ASP A 81 -1.87 11.78 0.52
C ASP A 81 -0.51 12.49 0.44
N GLU A 82 -0.47 13.78 0.78
CA GLU A 82 0.71 14.64 0.63
C GLU A 82 1.96 14.12 1.35
N ARG A 83 1.79 13.25 2.36
CA ARG A 83 2.89 12.65 3.13
C ARG A 83 3.45 11.40 2.45
N MET A 84 2.76 10.82 1.46
CA MET A 84 3.20 9.61 0.78
C MET A 84 4.56 9.80 0.13
N ASP A 85 4.86 10.95 -0.48
CA ASP A 85 6.18 11.21 -1.06
C ASP A 85 7.32 11.04 -0.03
N ALA A 86 7.11 11.54 1.19
CA ALA A 86 8.07 11.37 2.29
C ALA A 86 8.19 9.90 2.73
N PHE A 87 7.10 9.13 2.70
CA PHE A 87 7.11 7.70 3.02
C PHE A 87 7.81 6.87 1.94
N LEU A 88 7.54 7.15 0.66
CA LEU A 88 8.13 6.44 -0.48
C LEU A 88 9.65 6.57 -0.51
N SER A 89 10.22 7.69 -0.07
CA SER A 89 11.67 7.83 0.07
C SER A 89 12.34 6.85 1.05
N GLN A 90 11.54 6.22 1.91
CA GLN A 90 11.98 5.23 2.91
C GLN A 90 11.59 3.80 2.54
N PHE A 91 10.96 3.61 1.38
CA PHE A 91 10.55 2.30 0.89
C PHE A 91 11.73 1.57 0.28
N GLU A 92 11.80 0.26 0.52
CA GLU A 92 12.72 -0.63 -0.19
C GLU A 92 12.16 -0.94 -1.59
N PRO A 93 12.97 -1.44 -2.54
CA PRO A 93 12.52 -1.72 -3.91
C PRO A 93 11.25 -2.59 -3.98
N LYS A 94 11.10 -3.56 -3.07
CA LYS A 94 9.89 -4.39 -3.00
C LYS A 94 8.64 -3.61 -2.57
N ASP A 95 8.79 -2.68 -1.63
CA ASP A 95 7.68 -1.83 -1.18
C ASP A 95 7.29 -0.84 -2.29
N LEU A 96 8.27 -0.32 -3.04
CA LEU A 96 8.04 0.55 -4.20
C LEU A 96 7.33 -0.19 -5.33
N TYR A 97 7.73 -1.43 -5.62
CA TYR A 97 6.99 -2.30 -6.53
C TYR A 97 5.52 -2.42 -6.09
N ASP A 98 5.30 -2.81 -4.84
CA ASP A 98 3.95 -3.05 -4.31
C ASP A 98 3.09 -1.78 -4.38
N TYR A 99 3.65 -0.62 -4.05
CA TYR A 99 3.00 0.68 -4.17
C TYR A 99 2.58 0.97 -5.63
N TYR A 100 3.53 0.95 -6.57
CA TYR A 100 3.25 1.35 -7.95
C TYR A 100 2.36 0.35 -8.67
N PHE A 101 2.49 -0.95 -8.40
CA PHE A 101 1.62 -1.97 -8.94
C PHE A 101 0.17 -1.78 -8.46
N SER A 102 -0.02 -1.51 -7.16
CA SER A 102 -1.35 -1.29 -6.58
C SER A 102 -1.98 0.00 -7.10
N TYR A 103 -1.19 1.07 -7.14
CA TYR A 103 -1.62 2.37 -7.66
C TYR A 103 -2.04 2.27 -9.13
N ALA A 104 -1.29 1.56 -9.95
CA ALA A 104 -1.66 1.30 -11.34
C ALA A 104 -3.01 0.56 -11.44
N ASN A 105 -3.24 -0.49 -10.63
CA ASN A 105 -4.53 -1.21 -10.65
C ASN A 105 -5.71 -0.31 -10.21
N ILE A 106 -5.50 0.58 -9.24
CA ILE A 106 -6.50 1.59 -8.85
C ILE A 106 -6.82 2.50 -10.05
N LEU A 107 -5.80 3.05 -10.70
CA LEU A 107 -5.95 3.93 -11.87
C LEU A 107 -6.64 3.23 -13.05
N GLY A 108 -6.30 1.97 -13.32
CA GLY A 108 -6.95 1.17 -14.36
C GLY A 108 -8.43 0.94 -14.08
N SER A 109 -8.78 0.67 -12.82
CA SER A 109 -10.18 0.53 -12.41
C SER A 109 -10.97 1.84 -12.52
N LEU A 110 -10.30 2.98 -12.36
CA LEU A 110 -10.84 4.33 -12.58
C LEU A 110 -10.78 4.79 -14.05
N LYS A 111 -10.30 3.94 -14.97
CA LYS A 111 -10.12 4.23 -16.40
C LYS A 111 -9.14 5.37 -16.70
N GLU A 112 -8.22 5.65 -15.78
CA GLU A 112 -7.13 6.60 -15.98
C GLU A 112 -5.95 5.90 -16.68
N ILE A 113 -6.13 5.52 -17.94
CA ILE A 113 -5.24 4.58 -18.64
C ILE A 113 -3.80 5.10 -18.79
N GLU A 114 -3.62 6.38 -19.17
CA GLU A 114 -2.27 6.93 -19.38
C GLU A 114 -1.46 6.99 -18.07
N THR A 115 -2.09 7.35 -16.95
CA THR A 115 -1.43 7.40 -15.65
C THR A 115 -1.19 5.99 -15.10
N MET A 116 -2.13 5.07 -15.32
CA MET A 116 -1.95 3.64 -15.02
C MET A 116 -0.71 3.08 -15.70
N GLU A 117 -0.55 3.30 -17.01
CA GLU A 117 0.60 2.78 -17.77
C GLU A 117 1.93 3.31 -17.23
N LYS A 118 1.99 4.60 -16.87
CA LYS A 118 3.17 5.20 -16.23
C LYS A 118 3.47 4.56 -14.87
N ALA A 119 2.45 4.26 -14.08
CA ALA A 119 2.61 3.59 -12.79
C ALA A 119 3.09 2.13 -12.96
N PHE A 120 2.53 1.38 -13.91
CA PHE A 120 3.03 0.03 -14.23
C PHE A 120 4.46 0.04 -14.76
N ALA A 121 4.85 1.04 -15.56
CA ALA A 121 6.23 1.19 -16.01
C ALA A 121 7.21 1.38 -14.83
N LYS A 122 6.81 2.16 -13.81
CA LYS A 122 7.60 2.28 -12.58
C LYS A 122 7.68 0.96 -11.82
N ALA A 123 6.55 0.25 -11.65
CA ALA A 123 6.54 -1.07 -11.02
C ALA A 123 7.45 -2.06 -11.76
N MET A 124 7.46 -2.04 -13.10
CA MET A 124 8.33 -2.87 -13.93
C MET A 124 9.81 -2.60 -13.64
N GLY A 125 10.20 -1.32 -13.51
CA GLY A 125 11.57 -0.96 -13.15
C GLY A 125 12.02 -1.57 -11.83
N PHE A 126 11.17 -1.58 -10.80
CA PHE A 126 11.48 -2.24 -9.53
C PHE A 126 11.46 -3.77 -9.62
N ALA A 127 10.59 -4.36 -10.43
CA ALA A 127 10.60 -5.80 -10.69
C ALA A 127 11.89 -6.24 -11.40
N ASP A 128 12.41 -5.43 -12.33
CA ASP A 128 13.71 -5.62 -12.97
C ASP A 128 14.87 -5.49 -11.98
N GLU A 129 14.86 -4.47 -11.11
CA GLU A 129 15.86 -4.28 -10.06
C GLU A 129 15.91 -5.47 -9.09
N LEU A 130 14.74 -6.01 -8.73
CA LEU A 130 14.62 -7.19 -7.87
C LEU A 130 15.00 -8.51 -8.59
N GLY A 131 15.11 -8.50 -9.91
CA GLY A 131 15.35 -9.70 -10.71
C GLY A 131 14.21 -10.73 -10.64
N ASP A 132 12.97 -10.30 -10.42
CA ASP A 132 11.83 -11.18 -10.20
C ASP A 132 10.89 -11.20 -11.42
N ASP A 133 11.02 -12.22 -12.26
CA ASP A 133 10.20 -12.39 -13.46
C ASP A 133 8.72 -12.69 -13.15
N GLN A 134 8.38 -13.18 -11.95
CA GLN A 134 6.98 -13.36 -11.57
C GLN A 134 6.28 -12.02 -11.39
N LEU A 135 6.97 -11.05 -10.80
CA LEU A 135 6.45 -9.69 -10.62
C LEU A 135 6.24 -8.98 -11.97
N LYS A 136 7.13 -9.21 -12.95
CA LYS A 136 6.98 -8.70 -14.33
C LYS A 136 5.78 -9.32 -15.02
N LEU A 137 5.62 -10.64 -14.89
CA LEU A 137 4.47 -11.36 -15.45
C LEU A 137 3.14 -10.85 -14.86
N GLN A 138 3.09 -10.52 -13.57
CA GLN A 138 1.90 -9.93 -12.95
C GLN A 138 1.54 -8.58 -13.60
N ILE A 139 2.52 -7.71 -13.87
CA ILE A 139 2.29 -6.44 -14.56
C ILE A 139 1.74 -6.67 -15.96
N THR A 140 2.34 -7.57 -16.74
CA THR A 140 1.86 -7.87 -18.11
C THR A 140 0.41 -8.34 -18.11
N LYS A 141 0.04 -9.24 -17.19
CA LYS A 141 -1.34 -9.73 -17.06
C LYS A 141 -2.32 -8.61 -16.70
N SER A 142 -1.95 -7.73 -15.78
CA SER A 142 -2.79 -6.57 -15.43
C SER A 142 -2.97 -5.63 -16.62
N LEU A 143 -1.92 -5.36 -17.40
CA LEU A 143 -2.02 -4.54 -18.61
C LEU A 143 -2.92 -5.17 -19.67
N GLU A 144 -2.88 -6.49 -19.86
CA GLU A 144 -3.78 -7.21 -20.76
C GLU A 144 -5.24 -7.09 -20.31
N TYR A 145 -5.50 -7.31 -19.02
CA TYR A 145 -6.85 -7.19 -18.44
C TYR A 145 -7.49 -5.82 -18.70
N TYR A 146 -6.74 -4.72 -18.56
CA TYR A 146 -7.29 -3.38 -18.80
C TYR A 146 -7.38 -3.00 -20.29
N LYS A 147 -6.71 -3.71 -21.21
CA LYS A 147 -6.88 -3.51 -22.66
C LYS A 147 -8.18 -4.12 -23.19
N GLU A 148 -8.71 -5.13 -22.50
CA GLU A 148 -9.91 -5.86 -22.91
C GLU A 148 -11.21 -5.26 -22.35
N LYS A 149 -11.12 -4.25 -21.47
CA LYS A 149 -12.24 -3.56 -20.82
C LYS A 149 -12.62 -2.26 -21.51
#